data_AF-A0A254RKG1-F1
#
_entry.id   AF-A0A254RKG1-F1
#
_cell.length_a   1.000
_cell.length_b   1.000
_cell.length_c   1.000
_cell.angle_alpha   90.00
_cell.angle_beta   90.00
_cell.angle_gamma   90.00
#
_symmetry.space_group_name_H-M   'P 1'
#
loop_
_entity.id
_entity.type
_entity.pdbx_description
1 polymer ?
#
loop_
_entity_poly.entity_id
_entity_poly.type
_entity_poly.pdbx_seq_one_letter_code
_entity_poly.pdbx_strand_id
1 'polypeptide(L)'
;MDYAFWVPVLFWALLYYWFYRFSYPLYLRKMVKKGKKWACLPEKVTKTPGWVAKLRVKNFVFSLVASLALSVTLFWAFHKFAVCPPEYAFAGIPVFLLFALALYRGAMRRISALFETAYFLEYRKVRYQSERKGNFQSETDVHNRTVWSFAKKLRNAEAHGRFWKYLNAMARTKKIPPDIYAETMYV
;
A
#
# COMPACT_ATOMS: atom_id res chain seq x y z
N MET A 1 -11.48 -35.49 -4.66
CA MET A 1 -11.59 -34.52 -3.55
C MET A 1 -10.55 -33.42 -3.80
N ASP A 2 -10.81 -32.57 -4.78
CA ASP A 2 -9.86 -31.59 -5.32
C ASP A 2 -9.87 -30.26 -4.54
N TYR A 3 -10.07 -30.32 -3.22
CA TYR A 3 -10.02 -29.15 -2.34
C TYR A 3 -8.58 -28.68 -2.09
N ALA A 4 -7.60 -29.59 -2.19
CA ALA A 4 -6.19 -29.28 -2.02
C ALA A 4 -5.67 -28.26 -3.05
N PHE A 5 -6.27 -28.19 -4.24
CA PHE A 5 -5.87 -27.23 -5.28
C PHE A 5 -6.21 -25.78 -4.94
N TRP A 6 -7.24 -25.53 -4.12
CA TRP A 6 -7.67 -24.18 -3.76
C TRP A 6 -6.89 -23.61 -2.57
N VAL A 7 -6.31 -24.46 -1.73
CA VAL A 7 -5.53 -24.06 -0.55
C VAL A 7 -4.40 -23.07 -0.88
N PRO A 8 -3.60 -23.26 -1.94
CA PRO A 8 -2.53 -22.33 -2.29
C PRO A 8 -3.04 -21.01 -2.86
N VAL A 9 -4.17 -21.04 -3.58
CA VAL A 9 -4.83 -19.83 -4.11
C VAL A 9 -5.35 -18.97 -2.95
N LEU A 10 -5.97 -19.59 -1.94
CA LEU A 10 -6.39 -18.92 -0.71
C LEU A 10 -5.19 -18.35 0.06
N PHE A 11 -4.09 -19.09 0.16
CA PHE A 11 -2.85 -18.60 0.76
C PHE A 11 -2.30 -17.37 0.04
N TRP A 12 -2.33 -17.33 -1.29
CA TRP A 12 -1.96 -16.15 -2.06
C TRP A 12 -2.88 -14.96 -1.83
N ALA A 13 -4.20 -15.18 -1.78
CA ALA A 13 -5.17 -14.13 -1.50
C ALA A 13 -4.96 -13.53 -0.10
N LEU A 14 -4.74 -14.38 0.91
CA LEU A 14 -4.40 -13.98 2.27
C LEU A 14 -3.06 -13.24 2.33
N LEU A 15 -2.04 -13.71 1.60
CA LEU A 15 -0.72 -13.08 1.53
C LEU A 15 -0.79 -11.71 0.84
N TYR A 16 -1.57 -11.58 -0.23
CA TYR A 16 -1.84 -10.29 -0.88
C TYR A 16 -2.54 -9.34 0.09
N TYR A 17 -3.58 -9.80 0.78
CA TYR A 17 -4.28 -9.00 1.79
C TYR A 17 -3.34 -8.59 2.93
N TRP A 18 -2.47 -9.49 3.36
CA TRP A 18 -1.45 -9.22 4.37
C TRP A 18 -0.48 -8.12 3.90
N PHE A 19 0.04 -8.23 2.68
CA PHE A 19 0.90 -7.19 2.11
C PHE A 19 0.19 -5.86 1.96
N TYR A 20 -1.05 -5.86 1.51
CA TYR A 20 -1.86 -4.65 1.38
C TYR A 20 -2.09 -3.96 2.73
N ARG A 21 -2.42 -4.75 3.77
CA ARG A 21 -2.85 -4.21 5.07
C ARG A 21 -1.73 -3.93 6.06
N PHE A 22 -0.67 -4.75 6.08
CA PHE A 22 0.36 -4.70 7.12
C PHE A 22 1.72 -4.23 6.61
N SER A 23 2.02 -4.43 5.33
CA SER A 23 3.36 -4.11 4.79
C SER A 23 3.49 -2.68 4.28
N TYR A 24 2.39 -1.94 4.16
CA TYR A 24 2.38 -0.55 3.71
C TYR A 24 3.34 0.40 4.46
N PRO A 25 3.59 0.27 5.78
CA PRO A 25 4.45 1.21 6.49
C PRO A 25 5.93 1.04 6.16
N LEU A 26 6.36 -0.18 5.77
CA LEU A 26 7.72 -0.43 5.31
C LEU A 26 8.02 0.36 4.04
N TYR A 27 7.04 0.38 3.14
CA TYR A 27 7.13 1.10 1.88
C TYR A 27 7.01 2.62 2.08
N LEU A 28 6.05 3.09 2.87
CA LEU A 28 5.91 4.51 3.19
C LEU A 28 7.18 5.06 3.87
N ARG A 29 7.82 4.31 4.77
CA ARG A 29 9.09 4.73 5.37
C ARG A 29 10.20 4.93 4.33
N LYS A 30 10.27 4.06 3.32
CA LYS A 30 11.20 4.25 2.19
C LYS A 30 10.87 5.50 1.39
N MET A 31 9.58 5.81 1.19
CA MET A 31 9.14 7.00 0.46
C MET A 31 9.36 8.30 1.24
N VAL A 32 9.18 8.29 2.55
CA VAL A 32 9.54 9.41 3.44
C VAL A 32 11.03 9.71 3.35
N LYS A 33 11.88 8.67 3.40
CA LYS A 33 13.34 8.85 3.22
C LYS A 33 13.71 9.42 1.84
N LYS A 34 12.90 9.16 0.81
CA LYS A 34 13.04 9.74 -0.53
C LYS A 34 12.48 11.16 -0.64
N GLY A 35 12.02 11.77 0.45
CA GLY A 35 11.46 13.12 0.46
C GLY A 35 10.07 13.24 -0.18
N LYS A 36 9.34 12.13 -0.35
CA LYS A 36 7.98 12.20 -0.93
C LYS A 36 7.00 12.78 0.08
N LYS A 37 6.56 14.02 -0.16
CA LYS A 37 5.68 14.83 0.70
C LYS A 37 4.32 14.18 1.01
N TRP A 38 3.82 13.32 0.12
CA TRP A 38 2.56 12.58 0.30
C TRP A 38 2.68 11.37 1.24
N ALA A 39 3.90 10.92 1.55
CA ALA A 39 4.10 9.74 2.38
C ALA A 39 3.93 10.10 3.86
N CYS A 40 2.77 9.84 4.44
CA CYS A 40 2.52 10.00 5.86
C CYS A 40 2.56 8.64 6.58
N LEU A 41 3.41 8.52 7.60
CA LEU A 41 3.51 7.32 8.44
C LEU A 41 2.44 7.35 9.55
N PRO A 42 1.81 6.20 9.87
CA PRO A 42 0.93 6.10 11.04
C PRO A 42 1.73 6.29 12.33
N GLU A 43 1.11 6.86 13.37
CA GLU A 43 1.79 7.13 14.65
C GLU A 43 2.21 5.86 15.38
N LYS A 44 1.44 4.78 15.23
CA LYS A 44 1.79 3.48 15.85
C LYS A 44 3.13 2.93 15.37
N VAL A 45 3.52 3.30 14.14
CA VAL A 45 4.76 2.85 13.48
C VAL A 45 5.96 3.69 13.91
N THR A 46 5.76 4.98 14.16
CA THR A 46 6.81 5.88 14.62
C THR A 46 7.12 5.71 16.10
N LYS A 47 6.11 5.38 16.93
CA LYS A 47 6.25 5.21 18.39
C LYS A 47 6.91 3.90 18.81
N THR A 48 6.91 2.87 17.97
CA THR A 48 7.41 1.53 18.35
C THR A 48 8.74 1.21 17.67
N PRO A 49 9.90 1.47 18.32
CA PRO A 49 11.19 1.10 17.76
C PRO A 49 11.25 -0.44 17.57
N GLY A 50 11.67 -0.89 16.39
CA GLY A 50 11.78 -2.31 16.04
C GLY A 50 10.52 -2.95 15.43
N TRP A 51 9.36 -2.30 15.44
CA TRP A 51 8.14 -2.85 14.80
C TRP A 51 8.33 -3.08 13.28
N VAL A 52 9.08 -2.19 12.63
CA VAL A 52 9.45 -2.27 11.21
C VAL A 52 10.36 -3.48 10.93
N ALA A 53 11.29 -3.80 11.83
CA ALA A 53 12.17 -4.97 11.68
C ALA A 53 11.37 -6.26 11.87
N LYS A 54 10.52 -6.32 12.91
CA LYS A 54 9.59 -7.44 13.14
C LYS A 54 8.68 -7.70 11.95
N LEU A 55 8.14 -6.65 11.31
CA LEU A 55 7.33 -6.79 10.10
C LEU A 55 8.11 -7.34 8.91
N ARG A 56 9.38 -6.95 8.74
CA ARG A 56 10.22 -7.47 7.66
C ARG A 56 10.43 -8.98 7.82
N VAL A 57 10.75 -9.43 9.05
CA VAL A 57 10.91 -10.85 9.36
C VAL A 57 9.59 -11.59 9.15
N LYS A 58 8.47 -11.05 9.66
CA LYS A 58 7.15 -11.64 9.45
C LYS A 58 6.81 -11.77 7.96
N ASN A 59 7.06 -10.74 7.16
CA ASN A 59 6.80 -10.81 5.72
C ASN A 59 7.64 -11.88 5.03
N PHE A 60 8.91 -12.02 5.42
CA PHE A 60 9.79 -13.06 4.89
C PHE A 60 9.28 -14.46 5.27
N VAL A 61 8.95 -14.68 6.54
CA VAL A 61 8.41 -15.95 7.03
C VAL A 61 7.09 -16.28 6.34
N PHE A 62 6.15 -15.33 6.23
CA PHE A 62 4.88 -15.54 5.54
C PHE A 62 5.07 -15.83 4.05
N SER A 63 5.98 -15.14 3.36
CA SER A 63 6.30 -15.46 1.96
C SER A 63 6.90 -16.84 1.82
N LEU A 64 7.78 -17.24 2.75
CA LEU A 64 8.45 -18.53 2.72
C LEU A 64 7.45 -19.68 2.98
N VAL A 65 6.58 -19.54 3.97
CA VAL A 65 5.51 -20.52 4.27
C VAL A 65 4.55 -20.64 3.08
N ALA A 66 4.13 -19.53 2.48
CA ALA A 66 3.26 -19.58 1.30
C ALA A 66 3.96 -20.25 0.10
N SER A 67 5.22 -19.91 -0.17
CA SER A 67 6.00 -20.52 -1.25
C SER A 67 6.23 -22.01 -1.03
N LEU A 68 6.47 -22.46 0.21
CA LEU A 68 6.54 -23.88 0.56
C LEU A 68 5.21 -24.59 0.33
N ALA A 69 4.10 -24.02 0.83
CA ALA A 69 2.77 -24.60 0.63
C ALA A 69 2.45 -24.77 -0.86
N LEU A 70 2.75 -23.78 -1.69
CA LEU A 70 2.57 -23.85 -3.14
C LEU A 70 3.46 -24.89 -3.81
N SER A 71 4.75 -24.91 -3.46
CA SER A 71 5.70 -25.88 -3.99
C SER A 71 5.24 -27.32 -3.71
N VAL A 72 4.79 -27.59 -2.49
CA VAL A 72 4.25 -28.91 -2.08
C VAL A 72 2.97 -29.24 -2.85
N THR A 73 2.08 -28.27 -3.05
CA THR A 73 0.82 -28.50 -3.75
C THR A 73 1.02 -28.69 -5.26
N LEU A 74 1.98 -27.96 -5.85
CA LEU A 74 2.39 -28.14 -7.23
C LEU A 74 3.00 -29.52 -7.43
N PHE A 75 3.90 -29.93 -6.53
CA PHE A 75 4.50 -31.25 -6.56
C PHE A 75 3.44 -32.36 -6.47
N TRP A 76 2.48 -32.24 -5.55
CA TRP A 76 1.38 -33.20 -5.42
C TRP A 76 0.53 -33.28 -6.69
N ALA A 77 0.25 -32.13 -7.33
CA ALA A 77 -0.46 -32.09 -8.60
C ALA A 77 0.35 -32.76 -9.73
N PHE A 78 1.64 -32.46 -9.85
CA PHE A 78 2.50 -33.06 -10.87
C PHE A 78 2.67 -34.56 -10.66
N HIS A 79 2.85 -35.03 -9.43
CA HIS A 79 2.97 -36.47 -9.11
C HIS A 79 1.70 -37.26 -9.48
N LYS A 80 0.53 -36.63 -9.48
CA LYS A 80 -0.73 -37.25 -9.91
C LYS A 80 -0.81 -37.45 -11.43
N PHE A 81 -0.12 -36.62 -12.21
CA PHE A 81 -0.20 -36.63 -13.69
C PHE A 81 1.10 -37.11 -14.39
N ALA A 82 2.24 -37.10 -13.70
CA ALA A 82 3.54 -37.51 -14.20
C ALA A 82 4.46 -38.00 -13.06
N VAL A 83 5.38 -38.91 -13.35
CA VAL A 83 6.40 -39.36 -12.39
C VAL A 83 7.46 -38.26 -12.26
N CYS A 84 7.23 -37.29 -11.38
CA CYS A 84 8.20 -36.23 -11.09
C CYS A 84 8.99 -36.56 -9.81
N PRO A 85 10.34 -36.56 -9.87
CA PRO A 85 11.19 -36.63 -8.69
C PRO A 85 10.89 -35.51 -7.68
N PRO A 86 11.03 -35.76 -6.36
CA PRO A 86 10.78 -34.77 -5.31
C PRO A 86 11.70 -33.55 -5.36
N GLU A 87 12.85 -33.66 -6.02
CA GLU A 87 13.83 -32.58 -6.20
C GLU A 87 13.24 -31.38 -6.95
N TYR A 88 12.30 -31.60 -7.89
CA TYR A 88 11.64 -30.53 -8.62
C TYR A 88 10.72 -29.67 -7.75
N ALA A 89 10.24 -30.19 -6.62
CA ALA A 89 9.47 -29.41 -5.67
C ALA A 89 10.32 -28.25 -5.10
N PHE A 90 11.58 -28.53 -4.76
CA PHE A 90 12.52 -27.54 -4.23
C PHE A 90 12.86 -26.46 -5.27
N ALA A 91 12.94 -26.82 -6.55
CA ALA A 91 13.16 -25.88 -7.65
C ALA A 91 11.98 -24.89 -7.83
N GLY A 92 10.77 -25.25 -7.42
CA GLY A 92 9.60 -24.36 -7.47
C GLY A 92 9.62 -23.25 -6.42
N ILE A 93 10.29 -23.45 -5.28
CA ILE A 93 10.35 -22.48 -4.17
C ILE A 93 10.88 -21.09 -4.61
N PRO A 94 12.04 -20.97 -5.30
CA PRO A 94 12.52 -19.66 -5.76
C PRO A 94 11.56 -18.99 -6.75
N VAL A 95 10.88 -19.75 -7.61
CA VAL A 95 9.90 -19.22 -8.58
C VAL A 95 8.70 -18.60 -7.84
N PHE A 96 8.16 -19.29 -6.84
CA PHE A 96 7.06 -18.76 -6.04
C PHE A 96 7.48 -17.58 -5.15
N LEU A 97 8.73 -17.54 -4.68
CA LEU A 97 9.28 -16.37 -3.98
C LEU A 97 9.36 -15.14 -4.89
N LEU A 98 9.77 -15.31 -6.15
CA LEU A 98 9.75 -14.24 -7.15
C LEU A 98 8.33 -13.73 -7.40
N PHE A 99 7.35 -14.64 -7.49
CA PHE A 99 5.95 -14.25 -7.60
C PHE A 99 5.46 -13.47 -6.36
N ALA A 100 5.93 -13.85 -5.16
CA ALA A 100 5.58 -13.14 -3.92
C ALA A 100 6.14 -11.71 -3.91
N LEU A 101 7.35 -11.53 -4.42
CA LEU A 101 7.95 -10.22 -4.63
C LEU A 101 7.16 -9.38 -5.64
N ALA A 102 6.69 -9.99 -6.73
CA ALA A 102 5.86 -9.31 -7.71
C ALA A 102 4.52 -8.84 -7.11
N LEU A 103 3.82 -9.71 -6.36
CA LEU A 103 2.60 -9.33 -5.65
C LEU A 103 2.83 -8.25 -4.61
N TYR A 104 3.92 -8.34 -3.83
CA TYR A 104 4.31 -7.29 -2.90
C TYR A 104 4.46 -5.95 -3.61
N ARG A 105 5.19 -5.91 -4.74
CA ARG A 105 5.36 -4.69 -5.55
C ARG A 105 4.02 -4.17 -6.07
N GLY A 106 3.14 -5.05 -6.55
CA GLY A 106 1.80 -4.70 -7.03
C GLY A 106 0.93 -4.08 -5.93
N ALA A 107 0.90 -4.70 -4.75
CA ALA A 107 0.19 -4.17 -3.58
C ALA A 107 0.72 -2.78 -3.19
N MET A 108 2.05 -2.60 -3.14
CA MET A 108 2.66 -1.31 -2.80
C MET A 108 2.36 -0.21 -3.83
N ARG A 109 2.34 -0.53 -5.13
CA ARG A 109 1.95 0.41 -6.19
C ARG A 109 0.51 0.89 -6.04
N ARG A 110 -0.42 -0.02 -5.71
CA ARG A 110 -1.81 0.38 -5.44
C ARG A 110 -1.90 1.31 -4.23
N ILE A 111 -1.18 1.00 -3.16
CA ILE A 111 -1.18 1.83 -1.96
C ILE A 111 -0.58 3.21 -2.25
N SER A 112 0.54 3.28 -2.98
CA SER A 112 1.14 4.56 -3.33
C SER A 112 0.18 5.45 -4.11
N ALA A 113 -0.49 4.90 -5.13
CA ALA A 113 -1.51 5.62 -5.89
C ALA A 113 -2.66 6.11 -5.00
N LEU A 114 -3.04 5.34 -3.99
CA LEU A 114 -4.11 5.69 -3.06
C LEU A 114 -3.72 6.84 -2.12
N PHE A 115 -2.49 6.82 -1.60
CA PHE A 115 -1.97 7.94 -0.79
C PHE A 115 -1.74 9.20 -1.63
N GLU A 116 -1.23 9.03 -2.85
CA GLU A 116 -0.97 10.13 -3.77
C GLU A 116 -2.27 10.84 -4.18
N THR A 117 -3.30 10.09 -4.57
CA THR A 117 -4.63 10.65 -4.90
C THR A 117 -5.27 11.36 -3.70
N ALA A 118 -5.20 10.77 -2.50
CA ALA A 118 -5.71 11.39 -1.29
C ALA A 118 -4.95 12.69 -0.93
N TYR A 119 -3.62 12.71 -1.13
CA TYR A 119 -2.79 13.90 -0.92
C TYR A 119 -3.13 15.01 -1.93
N PHE A 120 -3.27 14.69 -3.22
CA PHE A 120 -3.63 15.67 -4.25
C PHE A 120 -5.00 16.31 -4.00
N LEU A 121 -5.97 15.54 -3.48
CA LEU A 121 -7.25 16.09 -3.06
C LEU A 121 -7.10 17.11 -1.92
N GLU A 122 -6.28 16.81 -0.90
CA GLU A 122 -6.00 17.79 0.15
C GLU A 122 -5.25 19.01 -0.37
N TYR A 123 -4.28 18.84 -1.28
CA TYR A 123 -3.56 19.93 -1.91
C TYR A 123 -4.52 20.90 -2.60
N ARG A 124 -5.42 20.38 -3.44
CA ARG A 124 -6.43 21.17 -4.14
C ARG A 124 -7.37 21.89 -3.16
N LYS A 125 -7.77 21.25 -2.06
CA LYS A 125 -8.60 21.90 -1.01
C LYS A 125 -7.87 23.04 -0.33
N VAL A 126 -6.60 22.85 0.03
CA VAL A 126 -5.79 23.89 0.69
C VAL A 126 -5.58 25.07 -0.26
N ARG A 127 -5.25 24.79 -1.52
CA ARG A 127 -5.07 25.82 -2.56
C ARG A 127 -6.35 26.64 -2.80
N TYR A 128 -7.49 25.98 -2.94
CA TYR A 128 -8.79 26.66 -3.08
C TYR A 128 -9.11 27.54 -1.86
N GLN A 129 -8.81 27.07 -0.64
CA GLN A 129 -9.02 27.86 0.57
C GLN A 129 -8.09 29.07 0.68
N SER A 130 -6.86 28.99 0.16
CA SER A 130 -5.96 30.16 0.11
C SER A 130 -6.40 31.16 -0.96
N GLU A 131 -6.76 30.68 -2.16
CA GLU A 131 -7.21 31.52 -3.28
C GLU A 131 -8.51 32.25 -2.94
N ARG A 132 -9.52 31.55 -2.39
CA ARG A 132 -10.79 32.16 -1.96
C ARG A 132 -10.61 33.22 -0.86
N LYS A 133 -9.55 33.13 -0.07
CA LYS A 133 -9.25 34.10 1.01
C LYS A 133 -8.40 35.28 0.53
N GLY A 134 -8.10 35.36 -0.77
CA GLY A 134 -7.28 36.44 -1.35
C GLY A 134 -5.80 36.39 -0.93
N ASN A 135 -5.38 35.36 -0.20
CA ASN A 135 -3.99 35.19 0.24
C ASN A 135 -3.31 34.19 -0.69
N PHE A 136 -2.73 34.70 -1.77
CA PHE A 136 -1.87 33.91 -2.64
C PHE A 136 -0.62 33.48 -1.87
N GLN A 137 -0.63 32.23 -1.41
CA GLN A 137 0.51 31.63 -0.71
C GLN A 137 1.51 31.09 -1.72
N SER A 138 2.80 31.11 -1.37
CA SER A 138 3.83 30.45 -2.15
C SER A 138 3.51 28.94 -2.30
N GLU A 139 3.91 28.32 -3.40
CA GLU A 139 3.64 26.90 -3.63
C GLU A 139 4.26 26.00 -2.53
N THR A 140 5.38 26.45 -1.97
CA THR A 140 6.05 25.84 -0.82
C THR A 140 5.19 25.87 0.44
N ASP A 141 4.54 26.99 0.73
CA ASP A 141 3.66 27.12 1.89
C ASP A 141 2.38 26.31 1.73
N VAL A 142 1.80 26.30 0.53
CA VAL A 142 0.65 25.45 0.20
C VAL A 142 1.01 23.97 0.42
N HIS A 143 2.19 23.55 -0.03
CA HIS A 143 2.67 22.19 0.20
C HIS A 143 2.87 21.87 1.68
N ASN A 144 3.55 22.74 2.44
CA ASN A 144 3.80 22.51 3.87
C ASN A 144 2.49 22.43 4.67
N ARG A 145 1.55 23.33 4.38
CA ARG A 145 0.21 23.33 4.97
C ARG A 145 -0.59 22.09 4.60
N THR A 146 -0.47 21.63 3.35
CA THR A 146 -1.10 20.40 2.88
C THR A 146 -0.55 19.18 3.61
N VAL A 147 0.78 19.06 3.72
CA VAL A 147 1.44 17.97 4.47
C VAL A 147 0.96 17.95 5.91
N TRP A 148 0.92 19.10 6.57
CA TRP A 148 0.45 19.22 7.95
C TRP A 148 -1.04 18.85 8.10
N SER A 149 -1.91 19.40 7.24
CA SER A 149 -3.36 19.12 7.22
C SER A 149 -3.63 17.63 7.00
N PHE A 150 -2.96 17.04 6.01
CA PHE A 150 -3.10 15.65 5.64
C PHE A 150 -2.63 14.72 6.77
N ALA A 151 -1.44 14.98 7.35
CA ALA A 151 -0.94 14.22 8.49
C ALA A 151 -1.88 14.31 9.70
N LYS A 152 -2.38 15.50 10.03
CA LYS A 152 -3.32 15.72 11.15
C LYS A 152 -4.62 14.94 10.94
N LYS A 153 -5.20 14.98 9.75
CA LYS A 153 -6.43 14.25 9.39
C LYS A 153 -6.24 12.74 9.45
N LEU A 154 -5.10 12.24 8.96
CA LEU A 154 -4.77 10.82 9.02
C LEU A 154 -4.59 10.32 10.46
N ARG A 155 -3.92 11.11 11.32
CA ARG A 155 -3.77 10.80 12.75
C ARG A 155 -5.12 10.77 13.47
N ASN A 156 -5.99 11.73 13.19
CA ASN A 156 -7.33 11.74 13.75
C ASN A 156 -8.14 10.51 13.30
N ALA A 157 -8.06 10.14 12.02
CA ALA A 157 -8.70 8.94 11.50
C ALA A 157 -8.12 7.64 12.09
N GLU A 158 -6.82 7.61 12.41
CA GLU A 158 -6.15 6.50 13.09
C GLU A 158 -6.65 6.36 14.54
N ALA A 159 -6.77 7.46 15.27
CA ALA A 159 -7.30 7.48 16.64
C ALA A 159 -8.73 6.91 16.72
N HIS A 160 -9.55 7.18 15.70
CA HIS A 160 -10.93 6.68 15.61
C HIS A 160 -11.05 5.30 14.95
N GLY A 161 -9.95 4.61 14.63
CA GLY A 161 -9.96 3.30 13.97
C GLY A 161 -10.48 3.30 12.52
N ARG A 162 -10.69 4.47 11.92
CA ARG A 162 -11.28 4.65 10.58
C ARG A 162 -10.26 5.01 9.50
N PHE A 163 -8.96 4.84 9.78
CA PHE A 163 -7.85 5.22 8.88
C PHE A 163 -8.08 4.83 7.41
N TRP A 164 -8.32 3.54 7.14
CA TRP A 164 -8.48 3.04 5.78
C TRP A 164 -9.81 3.45 5.13
N LYS A 165 -10.88 3.55 5.91
CA LYS A 165 -12.17 4.06 5.42
C LYS A 165 -12.02 5.51 4.98
N TYR A 166 -11.32 6.31 5.76
CA TYR A 166 -11.04 7.71 5.48
C TYR A 166 -10.14 7.89 4.25
N LEU A 167 -9.04 7.13 4.19
CA LEU A 167 -8.09 7.18 3.09
C LEU A 167 -8.74 6.75 1.76
N ASN A 168 -9.53 5.67 1.76
CA ASN A 168 -10.29 5.23 0.59
C ASN A 168 -11.37 6.23 0.19
N ALA A 169 -12.06 6.85 1.16
CA ALA A 169 -13.04 7.88 0.87
C ALA A 169 -12.37 9.08 0.20
N MET A 170 -11.24 9.56 0.72
CA MET A 170 -10.47 10.65 0.10
C MET A 170 -10.01 10.32 -1.32
N ALA A 171 -9.41 9.15 -1.52
CA ALA A 171 -8.89 8.74 -2.83
C ALA A 171 -10.01 8.59 -3.89
N ARG A 172 -11.22 8.17 -3.47
CA ARG A 172 -12.39 8.04 -4.35
C ARG A 172 -13.17 9.34 -4.53
N THR A 173 -13.03 10.29 -3.61
CA THR A 173 -13.75 11.56 -3.69
C THR A 173 -13.17 12.36 -4.83
N LYS A 174 -13.91 12.48 -5.93
CA LYS A 174 -13.61 13.45 -7.00
C LYS A 174 -14.17 14.84 -6.69
N LYS A 175 -14.99 14.99 -5.64
CA LYS A 175 -15.61 16.26 -5.24
C LYS A 175 -14.59 17.22 -4.61
N ILE A 176 -14.01 18.03 -5.47
CA ILE A 176 -13.71 19.44 -5.24
C ILE A 176 -14.50 20.15 -6.35
N PRO A 177 -15.25 21.24 -6.05
CA PRO A 177 -16.29 21.76 -6.93
C PRO A 177 -15.79 21.96 -8.37
N PRO A 178 -16.67 21.80 -9.38
CA PRO A 178 -16.38 22.33 -10.71
C PRO A 178 -16.06 23.82 -10.55
N ASP A 179 -15.25 24.37 -11.45
CA ASP A 179 -14.82 25.79 -11.49
C ASP A 179 -13.46 26.11 -10.86
N ILE A 180 -12.41 25.38 -11.25
CA ILE A 180 -11.03 25.93 -11.20
C ILE A 180 -10.29 25.78 -12.55
N TYR A 181 -10.85 25.06 -13.53
CA TYR A 181 -10.23 24.96 -14.87
C TYR A 181 -10.82 25.94 -15.90
N ALA A 182 -11.80 26.77 -15.52
CA ALA A 182 -12.39 27.75 -16.43
C ALA A 182 -11.70 29.13 -16.41
N GLU A 183 -10.94 29.46 -15.36
CA GLU A 183 -10.35 30.82 -15.21
C GLU A 183 -8.84 30.89 -15.48
N THR A 184 -8.14 29.77 -15.68
CA THR A 184 -6.71 29.79 -16.05
C THR A 184 -6.44 29.60 -17.55
N MET A 185 -7.47 29.68 -18.40
CA MET A 185 -7.31 29.67 -19.87
C MET A 185 -7.55 31.03 -20.53
N TYR A 186 -7.74 32.10 -19.76
CA TYR A 186 -7.84 33.46 -20.28
C TYR A 186 -6.96 34.43 -19.49
N VAL A 187 -5.64 34.31 -19.65
CA VAL A 187 -4.69 35.43 -19.52
C VAL A 187 -3.63 35.26 -20.59
#